data_AF-A0A933ZQ22-F1
#
_entry.id   AF-A0A933ZQ22-F1
#
_cell.length_a   1.000
_cell.length_b   1.000
_cell.length_c   1.000
_cell.angle_alpha   90.00
_cell.angle_beta   90.00
_cell.angle_gamma   90.00
#
_symmetry.space_group_name_H-M   'P 1'
#
loop_
_entity.id
_entity.type
_entity.pdbx_description
1 polymer ?
#
loop_
_entity_poly.entity_id
_entity_poly.type
_entity_poly.pdbx_seq_one_letter_code
_entity_poly.pdbx_strand_id
1 'polypeptide(L)'
;MNPTAPCALRKDIDRHFAGSIEPSAERALREHLPGCPECHRYYERHLLLARLDPQALDAKARLGAGLGVPVRRSSSRWFFLPASGLALAAAAAAVLVVASPRSTTESGDFVARGGGEEHSAVRLSVFKLERGAAVPVQGHIRASDELAFAYENRAGKQRLMVFGVDEHRRVYWFFPAWQ
;
A
#
# COMPACT_ATOMS: atom_id res chain seq x y z
N MET A 1 -7.25 35.34 27.90
CA MET A 1 -7.45 34.15 27.04
C MET A 1 -7.71 32.97 27.95
N ASN A 2 -8.94 32.49 28.05
CA ASN A 2 -9.27 31.34 28.90
C ASN A 2 -8.68 30.07 28.30
N PRO A 3 -8.00 29.21 29.08
CA PRO A 3 -7.62 27.88 28.61
C PRO A 3 -8.91 27.08 28.45
N THR A 4 -9.40 26.95 27.22
CA THR A 4 -10.43 25.98 26.88
C THR A 4 -9.92 24.60 27.30
N ALA A 5 -10.70 23.89 28.10
CA ALA A 5 -10.36 22.54 28.53
C ALA A 5 -9.99 21.68 27.31
N PRO A 6 -8.93 20.87 27.39
CA PRO A 6 -8.49 20.08 26.25
C PRO A 6 -9.62 19.12 25.83
N CYS A 7 -9.85 19.05 24.52
CA CYS A 7 -10.88 18.17 23.96
C CYS A 7 -10.69 16.72 24.43
N ALA A 8 -11.78 16.07 24.85
CA ALA A 8 -11.77 14.72 25.39
C ALA A 8 -11.23 13.64 24.43
N LEU A 9 -11.26 13.89 23.11
CA LEU A 9 -10.76 12.98 22.06
C LEU A 9 -9.26 13.13 21.78
N ARG A 10 -8.58 14.08 22.44
CA ARG A 10 -7.13 14.26 22.28
C ARG A 10 -6.34 13.02 22.71
N LYS A 11 -6.77 12.34 23.76
CA LYS A 11 -6.20 11.06 24.23
C LYS A 11 -6.35 9.92 23.22
N ASP A 12 -7.31 10.01 22.30
CA ASP A 12 -7.50 9.02 21.23
C ASP A 12 -6.44 9.24 20.14
N ILE A 13 -6.02 10.48 19.88
CA ILE A 13 -4.89 10.77 18.99
C ILE A 13 -3.62 10.10 19.51
N ASP A 14 -3.29 10.25 20.79
CA ASP A 14 -2.11 9.63 21.37
C ASP A 14 -2.16 8.08 21.24
N ARG A 15 -3.32 7.48 21.52
CA ARG A 15 -3.54 6.03 21.35
C ARG A 15 -3.44 5.59 19.89
N HIS A 16 -3.92 6.39 18.94
CA HIS A 16 -3.81 6.11 17.50
C HIS A 16 -2.34 6.02 17.09
N PHE A 17 -1.52 6.99 17.50
CA PHE A 17 -0.10 6.99 17.17
C PHE A 17 0.70 5.93 17.94
N ALA A 18 0.26 5.54 19.14
CA ALA A 18 0.83 4.43 19.89
C ALA A 18 0.45 3.04 19.32
N GLY A 19 -0.56 2.98 18.44
CA GLY A 19 -1.12 1.75 17.88
C GLY A 19 -1.99 0.96 18.86
N SER A 20 -2.56 1.63 19.85
CA SER A 20 -3.39 1.05 20.92
C SER A 20 -4.79 1.66 20.98
N ILE A 21 -5.26 2.24 19.87
CA ILE A 21 -6.62 2.77 19.78
C ILE A 21 -7.61 1.65 19.51
N GLU A 22 -8.75 1.70 20.19
CA GLU A 22 -9.86 0.78 19.96
C GLU A 22 -10.59 1.13 18.65
N PRO A 23 -11.12 0.17 17.88
CA PRO A 23 -11.74 0.46 16.58
C PRO A 23 -12.94 1.41 16.64
N SER A 24 -13.74 1.36 17.70
CA SER A 24 -14.85 2.30 17.91
C SER A 24 -14.35 3.72 18.21
N ALA A 25 -13.28 3.84 18.97
CA ALA A 25 -12.64 5.11 19.29
C ALA A 25 -11.93 5.74 18.08
N GLU A 26 -11.30 4.92 17.23
CA GLU A 26 -10.73 5.36 15.94
C GLU A 26 -11.81 5.96 15.04
N ARG A 27 -12.98 5.31 14.94
CA ARG A 27 -14.10 5.84 14.16
C ARG A 27 -14.57 7.20 14.69
N ALA A 28 -14.80 7.29 15.99
CA ALA A 28 -15.21 8.54 16.64
C ALA A 28 -14.17 9.65 16.46
N LEU A 29 -12.87 9.32 16.53
CA LEU A 29 -11.79 10.25 16.28
C LEU A 29 -11.84 10.79 14.84
N ARG A 30 -12.03 9.93 13.84
CA ARG A 30 -12.13 10.33 12.43
C ARG A 30 -13.32 11.22 12.13
N GLU A 31 -14.48 10.90 12.71
CA GLU A 31 -15.69 11.72 12.58
C GLU A 31 -15.49 13.10 13.26
N HIS A 32 -14.71 13.15 14.33
CA HIS A 32 -14.45 14.39 15.07
C HIS A 32 -13.43 15.33 14.43
N LEU A 33 -12.36 14.80 13.82
CA LEU A 33 -11.23 15.60 13.32
C LEU A 33 -11.62 16.76 12.40
N PRO A 34 -12.55 16.61 11.43
CA PRO A 34 -12.99 17.72 10.58
C PRO A 34 -13.69 18.85 11.36
N GLY A 35 -14.35 18.53 12.48
CA GLY A 35 -15.14 19.47 13.27
C GLY A 35 -14.37 20.16 14.40
N CYS A 36 -13.11 19.78 14.67
CA CYS A 36 -12.33 20.32 15.78
C CYS A 36 -10.92 20.78 15.36
N PRO A 37 -10.72 22.09 15.11
CA PRO A 37 -9.43 22.64 14.67
C PRO A 37 -8.27 22.46 15.65
N GLU A 38 -8.55 22.28 16.95
CA GLU A 38 -7.50 22.00 17.94
C GLU A 38 -6.99 20.56 17.81
N CYS A 39 -7.90 19.58 17.75
CA CYS A 39 -7.55 18.17 17.52
C CYS A 39 -6.87 17.98 16.17
N HIS A 40 -7.32 18.67 15.12
CA HIS A 40 -6.68 18.63 13.80
C HIS A 40 -5.20 19.07 13.86
N ARG A 41 -4.92 20.24 14.44
CA ARG A 41 -3.54 20.72 14.61
C ARG A 41 -2.69 19.80 15.48
N TYR A 42 -3.28 19.19 16.51
CA TYR A 42 -2.58 18.23 17.36
C TYR A 42 -2.23 16.93 16.60
N TYR A 43 -3.14 16.47 15.76
CA TYR A 43 -2.95 15.32 14.87
C TYR A 43 -1.86 15.58 13.83
N GLU A 44 -1.87 16.74 13.16
CA GLU A 44 -0.84 17.15 12.20
C GLU A 44 0.56 17.19 12.82
N ARG A 45 0.67 17.68 14.06
CA ARG A 45 1.94 17.66 14.80
C ARG A 45 2.44 16.25 15.03
N HIS A 46 1.56 15.30 15.37
CA HIS A 46 1.93 13.90 15.49
C HIS A 46 2.34 13.29 14.16
N LEU A 47 1.71 13.68 13.04
CA LEU A 47 2.16 13.25 11.71
C LEU A 47 3.58 13.71 11.41
N LEU A 48 3.92 14.96 11.74
CA LEU A 48 5.28 15.48 11.57
C LEU A 48 6.28 14.74 12.44
N LEU A 49 5.96 14.51 13.73
CA LEU A 49 6.83 13.78 14.65
C LEU A 49 7.06 12.33 14.17
N ALA A 50 6.01 11.65 13.70
CA ALA A 50 6.12 10.28 13.20
C ALA A 50 7.01 10.14 11.94
N ARG A 51 7.25 11.23 11.20
CA ARG A 51 8.22 11.23 10.08
C ARG A 51 9.67 11.32 10.55
N LEU A 52 9.90 11.87 11.75
CA LEU A 52 11.22 12.08 12.31
C LEU A 52 11.64 10.96 13.27
N ASP A 53 10.68 10.25 13.86
CA ASP A 53 10.93 9.16 14.81
C ASP A 53 11.10 7.80 14.10
N PRO A 54 12.30 7.18 14.13
CA PRO A 54 12.53 5.85 13.53
C PRO A 54 11.75 4.72 14.19
N GLN A 55 11.21 4.92 15.39
CA GLN A 55 10.41 3.95 16.13
C GLN A 55 8.90 4.18 15.95
N ALA A 56 8.49 5.24 15.25
CA ALA A 56 7.08 5.50 15.00
C ALA A 56 6.47 4.39 14.14
N LEU A 57 5.20 4.07 14.45
CA LEU A 57 4.43 3.18 13.60
C LEU A 57 4.20 3.85 12.24
N ASP A 58 4.46 3.10 11.17
CA ASP A 58 4.13 3.55 9.84
C ASP A 58 2.61 3.80 9.70
N ALA A 59 2.21 4.53 8.65
CA ALA A 59 0.80 4.87 8.44
C ALA A 59 -0.09 3.63 8.33
N LYS A 60 0.39 2.56 7.67
CA LYS A 60 -0.39 1.33 7.45
C LYS A 60 -0.61 0.58 8.76
N ALA A 61 0.41 0.49 9.60
CA ALA A 61 0.37 -0.11 10.92
C ALA A 61 -0.60 0.64 11.85
N ARG A 62 -0.55 1.98 11.88
CA ARG A 62 -1.49 2.80 12.66
C ARG A 62 -2.94 2.61 12.21
N LEU A 63 -3.17 2.63 10.90
CA LEU A 63 -4.49 2.35 10.32
C LEU A 63 -4.96 0.93 10.63
N GLY A 64 -4.06 -0.06 10.57
CA GLY A 64 -4.35 -1.44 10.93
C GLY A 64 -4.83 -1.57 12.38
N ALA A 65 -4.13 -0.95 13.32
CA ALA A 65 -4.51 -0.91 14.74
C ALA A 65 -5.93 -0.36 14.92
N GLY A 66 -6.23 0.79 14.30
CA GLY A 66 -7.56 1.41 14.35
C GLY A 66 -8.67 0.60 13.66
N LEU A 67 -8.33 -0.41 12.87
CA LEU A 67 -9.28 -1.35 12.27
C LEU A 67 -9.37 -2.68 13.03
N GLY A 68 -8.66 -2.82 14.16
CA GLY A 68 -8.60 -4.05 14.94
C GLY A 68 -7.69 -5.13 14.32
N VAL A 69 -6.86 -4.75 13.34
CA VAL A 69 -5.85 -5.65 12.78
C VAL A 69 -4.64 -5.65 13.74
N PRO A 70 -4.18 -6.81 14.22
CA PRO A 70 -3.06 -6.87 15.14
C PRO A 70 -1.81 -6.29 14.50
N VAL A 71 -1.27 -5.23 15.10
CA VAL A 71 -0.05 -4.58 14.64
C VAL A 71 1.15 -5.31 15.23
N ARG A 72 1.84 -6.10 14.41
CA ARG A 72 3.14 -6.64 14.79
C ARG A 72 4.17 -5.53 14.63
N ARG A 73 4.71 -5.00 15.73
CA ARG A 73 5.85 -4.08 15.68
C ARG A 73 7.00 -4.83 15.01
N SER A 74 7.30 -4.49 13.76
CA SER A 74 8.47 -4.99 13.07
C SER A 74 9.68 -4.35 13.74
N SER A 75 10.19 -4.97 14.80
CA SER A 75 11.49 -4.59 15.32
C SER A 75 12.52 -5.00 14.28
N SER A 76 12.86 -4.09 13.38
CA SER A 76 14.05 -4.23 12.53
C SER A 76 15.28 -4.18 13.43
N ARG A 77 15.55 -5.27 14.13
CA ARG A 77 16.82 -5.58 14.81
C ARG A 77 17.57 -6.65 14.03
N TRP A 78 17.49 -6.58 12.70
CA TRP A 78 18.07 -7.60 11.80
C TRP A 78 18.96 -6.96 10.74
N PHE A 79 19.93 -6.16 11.18
CA PHE A 79 21.12 -5.88 10.40
C PHE A 79 22.31 -5.90 11.34
N PHE A 80 23.01 -7.03 11.38
CA PHE A 80 24.46 -7.24 11.51
C PHE A 80 24.70 -8.71 11.87
N LEU A 81 24.48 -9.60 10.90
CA LEU A 81 25.11 -10.93 10.89
C LEU A 81 25.99 -10.97 9.62
N PRO A 82 27.31 -11.17 9.73
CA PRO A 82 28.20 -11.15 8.58
C PRO A 82 27.94 -12.38 7.69
N ALA A 83 27.60 -12.11 6.43
CA ALA A 83 27.33 -13.11 5.41
C ALA A 83 28.63 -13.68 4.82
N SER A 84 29.43 -14.37 5.63
CA SER A 84 30.60 -15.12 5.19
C SER A 84 30.41 -16.60 5.53
N GLY A 85 29.65 -17.34 4.73
CA GLY A 85 29.44 -18.77 5.01
C GLY A 85 28.62 -19.62 4.03
N LEU A 86 28.09 -19.07 2.93
CA LEU A 86 27.20 -19.86 2.05
C LEU A 86 27.52 -19.75 0.56
N ALA A 87 28.79 -19.51 0.22
CA ALA A 87 29.28 -19.48 -1.16
C ALA A 87 29.74 -20.85 -1.71
N LEU A 88 29.64 -21.96 -0.95
CA LEU A 88 30.24 -23.25 -1.37
C LEU A 88 29.25 -24.36 -1.78
N ALA A 89 27.93 -24.16 -1.70
CA ALA A 89 26.96 -25.23 -1.98
C ALA A 89 26.22 -25.13 -3.34
N ALA A 90 26.40 -24.04 -4.10
CA ALA A 90 25.66 -23.83 -5.36
C ALA A 90 26.33 -24.44 -6.61
N ALA A 91 27.54 -25.01 -6.49
CA ALA A 91 28.23 -25.63 -7.62
C ALA A 91 27.71 -27.05 -7.95
N ALA A 92 27.01 -27.73 -7.03
CA ALA A 92 26.50 -29.09 -7.24
C ALA A 92 25.12 -29.13 -7.94
N ALA A 93 24.36 -28.03 -7.93
CA ALA A 93 23.02 -27.98 -8.55
C ALA A 93 23.05 -27.65 -10.06
N ALA A 94 24.17 -27.13 -10.58
CA ALA A 94 24.30 -26.72 -11.97
C ALA A 94 24.44 -27.89 -12.97
N VAL A 95 24.76 -29.10 -12.50
CA VAL A 95 24.99 -30.26 -13.39
C VAL A 95 23.70 -31.03 -13.72
N LEU A 96 22.62 -30.85 -12.96
CA LEU A 96 21.37 -31.63 -13.14
C LEU A 96 20.33 -30.99 -14.09
N VAL A 97 20.53 -29.76 -14.55
CA VAL A 97 19.55 -29.06 -15.42
C VAL A 97 19.82 -29.28 -16.93
N VAL A 98 21.00 -29.77 -17.32
CA VAL A 98 21.38 -29.91 -18.74
C VAL A 98 20.80 -31.17 -19.42
N ALA A 99 20.22 -32.11 -18.66
CA ALA A 99 19.85 -33.44 -19.17
C ALA A 99 18.34 -33.69 -19.42
N SER A 100 17.50 -32.65 -19.54
CA SER A 100 16.07 -32.85 -19.83
C SER A 100 15.67 -32.26 -21.18
N PRO A 101 15.30 -33.07 -22.19
CA PRO A 101 14.70 -32.56 -23.42
C PRO A 101 13.21 -32.28 -23.16
N ARG A 102 12.77 -31.05 -23.45
CA ARG A 102 11.34 -30.75 -23.65
C ARG A 102 11.17 -29.93 -24.92
N SER A 103 10.71 -30.63 -25.95
CA SER A 103 10.04 -30.11 -27.12
C SER A 103 8.73 -29.41 -26.74
N THR A 104 8.53 -28.17 -27.20
CA THR A 104 7.55 -27.75 -28.21
C THR A 104 7.41 -26.23 -28.15
N THR A 105 7.76 -25.60 -29.27
CA THR A 105 7.33 -24.28 -29.72
C THR A 105 5.81 -24.13 -29.65
N GLU A 106 5.33 -23.13 -28.91
CA GLU A 106 4.08 -22.45 -29.26
C GLU A 106 4.16 -20.98 -28.84
N SER A 107 3.70 -20.16 -29.77
CA SER A 107 3.79 -18.71 -29.85
C SER A 107 3.09 -18.01 -28.69
N GLY A 108 3.63 -16.86 -28.32
CA GLY A 108 3.15 -16.07 -27.19
C GLY A 108 1.70 -15.64 -27.31
N ASP A 109 0.93 -15.99 -26.28
CA ASP A 109 -0.22 -15.22 -25.83
C ASP A 109 -0.05 -14.93 -24.35
N PHE A 110 -0.10 -13.64 -24.01
CA PHE A 110 0.08 -13.15 -22.65
C PHE A 110 -1.22 -13.42 -21.86
N VAL A 111 -1.37 -14.62 -21.31
CA VAL A 111 -2.50 -14.95 -20.43
C VAL A 111 -2.24 -14.40 -19.03
N ALA A 112 -2.91 -13.30 -18.70
CA ALA A 112 -3.00 -12.82 -17.32
C ALA A 112 -3.61 -13.92 -16.45
N ARG A 113 -2.86 -14.40 -15.45
CA ARG A 113 -3.39 -15.35 -14.46
C ARG A 113 -4.47 -14.65 -13.63
N GLY A 114 -5.73 -14.88 -13.98
CA GLY A 114 -6.90 -14.31 -13.30
C GLY A 114 -8.16 -14.12 -14.16
N GLY A 115 -8.08 -14.32 -15.48
CA GLY A 115 -9.23 -14.19 -16.38
C GLY A 115 -9.94 -15.51 -16.64
N GLY A 116 -10.78 -15.96 -15.72
CA GLY A 116 -11.95 -16.73 -16.14
C GLY A 116 -12.91 -15.76 -16.79
N GLU A 117 -13.40 -16.07 -17.99
CA GLU A 117 -14.51 -15.37 -18.65
C GLU A 117 -15.77 -15.50 -17.79
N GLU A 118 -15.87 -14.65 -16.79
CA GLU A 118 -17.10 -14.33 -16.12
C GLU A 118 -17.04 -12.81 -15.99
N HIS A 119 -18.00 -12.11 -16.60
CA HIS A 119 -18.08 -10.66 -16.61
C HIS A 119 -17.60 -10.09 -15.27
N SER A 120 -16.34 -9.66 -15.22
CA SER A 120 -15.72 -9.36 -13.94
C SER A 120 -16.55 -8.26 -13.32
N ALA A 121 -17.20 -8.57 -12.20
CA ALA A 121 -18.04 -7.64 -11.48
C ALA A 121 -17.24 -6.42 -10.97
N VAL A 122 -15.93 -6.44 -11.21
CA VAL A 122 -14.99 -5.34 -11.05
C VAL A 122 -14.22 -5.10 -12.36
N ARG A 123 -14.22 -3.87 -12.89
CA ARG A 123 -13.43 -3.47 -14.06
C ARG A 123 -12.54 -2.27 -13.71
N LEU A 124 -11.27 -2.36 -14.09
CA LEU A 124 -10.31 -1.26 -13.98
C LEU A 124 -9.89 -0.82 -15.39
N SER A 125 -9.99 0.47 -15.67
CA SER A 125 -9.52 1.08 -16.91
C SER A 125 -8.44 2.11 -16.60
N VAL A 126 -7.36 2.09 -17.38
CA VAL A 126 -6.18 2.95 -17.18
C VAL A 126 -6.03 3.90 -18.35
N PHE A 127 -5.84 5.18 -18.03
CA PHE A 127 -5.69 6.25 -18.99
C PHE A 127 -4.39 7.01 -18.72
N LYS A 128 -3.80 7.56 -19.78
CA LYS A 128 -2.75 8.57 -19.70
C LYS A 128 -3.38 9.95 -19.82
N LEU A 129 -2.83 10.92 -19.11
CA LEU A 129 -3.18 12.32 -19.28
C LEU A 129 -2.21 12.95 -20.27
N GLU A 130 -2.72 13.28 -21.46
CA GLU A 130 -1.98 13.96 -22.52
C GLU A 130 -2.66 15.31 -22.78
N ARG A 131 -1.95 16.42 -22.50
CA ARG A 131 -2.47 17.79 -22.73
C ARG A 131 -3.85 18.03 -22.11
N GLY A 132 -4.11 17.44 -20.94
CA GLY A 132 -5.38 17.55 -20.22
C GLY A 132 -6.50 16.61 -20.70
N ALA A 133 -6.24 15.72 -21.66
CA ALA A 133 -7.18 14.69 -22.11
C ALA A 133 -6.77 13.30 -21.60
N ALA A 134 -7.76 12.50 -21.18
CA ALA A 134 -7.54 11.11 -20.78
C ALA A 134 -7.59 10.18 -22.01
N VAL A 135 -6.46 9.55 -22.34
CA VAL A 135 -6.32 8.63 -23.47
C VAL A 135 -6.10 7.20 -22.96
N PRO A 136 -6.84 6.17 -23.43
CA PRO A 136 -6.65 4.79 -22.98
C PRO A 136 -5.22 4.28 -23.22
N VAL A 137 -4.65 3.58 -22.24
CA VAL A 137 -3.35 2.93 -22.40
C VAL A 137 -3.48 1.71 -23.32
N GLN A 138 -2.64 1.61 -24.36
CA GLN A 138 -2.63 0.48 -25.30
C GLN A 138 -1.32 -0.33 -25.36
N GLY A 139 -0.41 -0.17 -24.41
CA GLY A 139 0.75 -1.09 -24.32
C GLY A 139 1.84 -0.67 -23.34
N HIS A 140 2.36 0.54 -23.49
CA HIS A 140 3.48 1.01 -22.67
C HIS A 140 3.06 2.16 -21.76
N ILE A 141 3.55 2.13 -20.52
CA ILE A 141 3.43 3.21 -19.54
C ILE A 141 4.85 3.64 -19.20
N ARG A 142 5.16 4.93 -19.37
CA ARG A 142 6.45 5.49 -18.93
C ARG A 142 6.34 5.96 -17.50
N ALA A 143 7.47 5.98 -16.78
CA ALA A 143 7.52 6.49 -15.41
C ALA A 143 7.10 7.97 -15.28
N SER A 144 7.22 8.74 -16.36
CA SER A 144 6.82 10.15 -16.45
C SER A 144 5.35 10.34 -16.85
N ASP A 145 4.62 9.28 -17.19
CA ASP A 145 3.23 9.41 -17.63
C ASP A 145 2.36 9.72 -16.41
N GLU A 146 1.55 10.77 -16.51
CA GLU A 146 0.46 11.00 -15.56
C GLU A 146 -0.68 10.04 -15.88
N LEU A 147 -1.11 9.29 -14.87
CA LEU A 147 -2.10 8.22 -15.03
C LEU A 147 -3.40 8.57 -14.33
N ALA A 148 -4.51 8.23 -14.97
CA ALA A 148 -5.84 8.24 -14.39
C ALA A 148 -6.44 6.83 -14.43
N PHE A 149 -7.22 6.49 -13.40
CA PHE A 149 -7.82 5.18 -13.23
C PHE A 149 -9.33 5.32 -13.10
N ALA A 150 -10.09 4.59 -13.92
CA ALA A 150 -11.53 4.43 -13.74
C ALA A 150 -11.81 3.03 -13.19
N TYR A 151 -12.67 2.96 -12.18
CA TYR A 151 -13.00 1.73 -11.48
C TYR A 151 -14.50 1.52 -11.46
N GLU A 152 -14.96 0.39 -11.99
CA GLU A 152 -16.35 -0.04 -11.96
C GLU A 152 -16.47 -1.24 -11.02
N ASN A 153 -17.46 -1.19 -10.11
CA ASN A 153 -17.59 -2.14 -9.01
C ASN A 153 -19.03 -2.61 -8.83
N ARG A 154 -19.50 -3.40 -9.78
CA ARG A 154 -20.81 -4.06 -9.71
C ARG A 154 -20.87 -5.12 -8.61
N ALA A 155 -19.70 -5.58 -8.13
CA ALA A 155 -19.59 -6.59 -7.07
C ALA A 155 -19.73 -6.04 -5.64
N GLY A 156 -19.86 -4.72 -5.46
CA GLY A 156 -19.99 -4.10 -4.14
C GLY A 156 -18.74 -4.23 -3.25
N LYS A 157 -17.54 -4.34 -3.82
CA LYS A 157 -16.30 -4.39 -3.03
C LYS A 157 -16.10 -3.10 -2.24
N GLN A 158 -15.78 -3.20 -0.96
CA GLN A 158 -15.68 -2.04 -0.07
C GLN A 158 -14.34 -1.30 -0.17
N ARG A 159 -13.32 -1.91 -0.78
CA ARG A 159 -11.96 -1.41 -0.79
C ARG A 159 -11.35 -1.61 -2.16
N LEU A 160 -10.59 -0.61 -2.62
CA LEU A 160 -9.81 -0.65 -3.86
C LEU A 160 -8.34 -0.38 -3.53
N MET A 161 -7.46 -1.15 -4.16
CA MET A 161 -6.03 -0.95 -4.11
C MET A 161 -5.48 -1.18 -5.53
N VAL A 162 -4.73 -0.21 -6.04
CA VAL A 162 -4.12 -0.29 -7.38
C VAL A 162 -2.60 -0.32 -7.22
N PHE A 163 -1.97 -1.33 -7.82
CA PHE A 163 -0.52 -1.45 -7.89
C PHE A 163 -0.08 -1.66 -9.34
N GLY A 164 0.98 -0.96 -9.74
CA GLY A 164 1.68 -1.19 -11.00
C GLY A 164 2.92 -2.04 -10.76
N VAL A 165 3.27 -2.88 -11.72
CA VAL A 165 4.50 -3.67 -11.69
C VAL A 165 5.27 -3.39 -12.98
N ASP A 166 6.53 -3.00 -12.88
CA ASP A 166 7.40 -2.77 -14.04
C ASP A 166 8.10 -4.06 -14.50
N GLU A 167 8.84 -3.97 -15.61
CA GLU A 167 9.63 -5.06 -16.18
C GLU A 167 10.73 -5.59 -15.23
N HIS A 168 11.15 -4.79 -14.25
CA HIS A 168 12.11 -5.15 -13.21
C HIS A 168 11.45 -5.72 -11.94
N ARG A 169 10.13 -5.97 -11.98
CA ARG A 169 9.30 -6.44 -10.84
C ARG A 169 9.26 -5.47 -9.66
N ARG A 170 9.50 -4.18 -9.90
CA ARG A 170 9.29 -3.15 -8.87
C ARG A 170 7.80 -2.83 -8.80
N VAL A 171 7.32 -2.65 -7.57
CA VAL A 171 5.90 -2.40 -7.29
C VAL A 171 5.69 -0.94 -6.99
N TYR A 172 4.80 -0.30 -7.73
CA TYR A 172 4.38 1.09 -7.55
C TYR A 172 2.96 1.10 -7.01
N TRP A 173 2.71 1.95 -6.01
CA TRP A 173 1.42 2.03 -5.33
C TRP A 173 0.68 3.27 -5.81
N PHE A 174 -0.48 3.05 -6.42
CA PHE A 174 -1.39 4.13 -6.83
C PHE A 174 -2.50 4.19 -5.79
N PHE A 175 -2.24 4.96 -4.73
CA PHE A 175 -3.20 5.17 -3.63
C PHE A 175 -4.35 6.06 -4.13
N PRO A 176 -5.61 5.85 -3.70
CA PRO A 176 -6.68 6.73 -4.15
C PRO A 176 -6.43 8.15 -3.62
N ALA A 177 -6.17 9.07 -4.55
CA ALA A 177 -6.18 10.50 -4.30
C ALA A 177 -7.62 10.93 -4.05
N TRP A 178 -8.02 11.00 -2.78
CA TRP A 178 -9.16 11.79 -2.35
C TRP A 178 -8.60 13.00 -1.61
N GLN A 179 -8.92 14.20 -2.13
CA GLN A 179 -8.92 15.45 -1.37
C GLN A 179 -10.16 15.48 -0.47
#